data_AF-A0A382JP94-F1
#
_entry.id   AF-A0A382JP94-F1
#
_cell.length_a   1.000
_cell.length_b   1.000
_cell.length_c   1.000
_cell.angle_alpha   90.00
_cell.angle_beta   90.00
_cell.angle_gamma   90.00
#
_symmetry.space_group_name_H-M   'P 1'
#
loop_
_entity.id
_entity.type
_entity.pdbx_description
1 polymer ?
#
loop_
_entity_poly.entity_id
_entity_poly.type
_entity_poly.pdbx_seq_one_letter_code
_entity_poly.pdbx_strand_id
1 'polypeptide(L)' 'EIPNSSKKQLQNLDILILNALGFDPHPTHFSLSQALDAIEELKPKRAILTHINHKFEHGKISSELPVGVDLAYDGMTIEC' A
#
# COMPACT_ATOMS: atom_id res chain seq x y z
N GLU A 1 7.65 -2.73 10.84
CA GLU A 1 8.50 -2.03 9.84
C GLU A 1 9.13 -3.04 8.88
N ILE A 2 9.47 -2.64 7.65
CA ILE A 2 10.16 -3.53 6.70
C ILE A 2 11.65 -3.55 7.07
N PRO A 3 12.30 -4.71 7.26
CA PRO A 3 13.72 -4.78 7.53
C PRO A 3 14.56 -4.11 6.45
N ASN A 4 15.63 -3.41 6.83
CA ASN A 4 16.48 -2.66 5.89
C ASN A 4 17.06 -3.52 4.74
N SER A 5 17.39 -4.78 5.02
CA SER A 5 17.86 -5.73 3.99
C SER A 5 16.78 -6.05 2.95
N SER A 6 15.52 -6.11 3.36
CA SER A 6 14.38 -6.30 2.46
C SER A 6 14.05 -5.02 1.70
N LYS A 7 14.09 -3.85 2.34
CA LYS A 7 13.83 -2.56 1.66
C LYS A 7 14.72 -2.35 0.44
N LYS A 8 16.00 -2.73 0.51
CA LYS A 8 16.95 -2.64 -0.62
C LYS A 8 16.52 -3.44 -1.85
N GLN A 9 15.75 -4.52 -1.66
CA GLN A 9 15.26 -5.37 -2.75
C GLN A 9 13.92 -4.88 -3.32
N LEU A 10 13.28 -3.91 -2.68
CA LEU A 10 11.94 -3.41 -3.03
C LEU A 10 11.97 -2.00 -3.62
N GLN A 11 13.16 -1.47 -3.93
CA GLN A 11 13.33 -0.13 -4.48
C GLN A 11 12.94 -0.07 -5.96
N ASN A 12 12.23 0.99 -6.36
CA ASN A 12 11.92 1.34 -7.75
C ASN A 12 11.21 0.23 -8.55
N LEU A 13 10.36 -0.56 -7.90
CA LEU A 13 9.55 -1.59 -8.56
C LEU A 13 8.55 -0.96 -9.55
N ASP A 14 8.21 -1.68 -10.62
CA ASP A 14 7.08 -1.28 -11.46
C ASP A 14 5.77 -1.30 -10.65
N ILE A 15 5.57 -2.35 -9.86
CA ILE A 15 4.37 -2.55 -9.04
C ILE A 15 4.77 -3.06 -7.65
N LEU A 16 4.28 -2.40 -6.60
CA LEU A 16 4.38 -2.84 -5.20
C LEU A 16 2.99 -3.14 -4.65
N ILE A 17 2.76 -4.36 -4.17
CA ILE A 17 1.54 -4.72 -3.44
C ILE A 17 1.87 -4.75 -1.94
N LEU A 18 1.19 -3.94 -1.13
CA LEU A 18 1.51 -3.75 0.29
C LEU A 18 0.24 -3.77 1.16
N ASN A 19 0.34 -4.26 2.40
CA ASN A 19 -0.80 -4.22 3.32
C ASN A 19 -1.07 -2.81 3.88
N ALA A 20 -2.35 -2.47 4.11
CA ALA A 20 -2.77 -1.28 4.85
C ALA A 20 -4.09 -1.54 5.62
N LEU A 21 -3.97 -1.88 6.90
CA LEU A 21 -5.10 -2.23 7.76
C LEU A 21 -5.65 -1.00 8.50
N GLY A 22 -6.48 -0.22 7.83
CA GLY A 22 -7.15 0.91 8.49
C GLY A 22 -6.25 2.14 8.72
N PHE A 23 -6.75 3.09 9.50
CA PHE A 23 -6.06 4.36 9.78
C PHE A 23 -5.19 4.31 11.04
N ASP A 24 -5.60 3.50 12.01
CA ASP A 24 -4.96 3.42 13.33
C ASP A 24 -3.72 2.50 13.27
N PRO A 25 -2.64 2.80 14.01
CA PRO A 25 -1.50 1.89 14.12
C PRO A 25 -1.92 0.50 14.63
N HIS A 26 -1.36 -0.54 14.04
CA HIS A 26 -1.62 -1.93 14.44
C HIS A 26 -0.29 -2.66 14.74
N PRO A 27 -0.24 -3.54 15.75
CA PRO A 27 1.02 -4.21 16.14
C PRO A 27 1.63 -5.09 15.04
N THR A 28 0.79 -5.64 14.17
CA THR A 28 1.21 -6.62 13.15
C THR A 28 0.95 -6.20 11.70
N HIS A 29 0.31 -5.05 11.47
CA HIS A 29 -0.05 -4.58 10.14
C HIS A 29 0.25 -3.08 10.01
N PHE A 30 0.48 -2.60 8.80
CA PHE A 30 0.61 -1.17 8.58
C PHE A 30 -0.75 -0.48 8.68
N SER A 31 -0.78 0.70 9.28
CA SER A 31 -1.84 1.68 9.03
C SER A 31 -1.67 2.27 7.62
N LEU A 32 -2.67 3.03 7.16
CA LEU A 32 -2.60 3.75 5.89
C LEU A 32 -1.36 4.64 5.81
N SER A 33 -1.13 5.46 6.84
CA SER A 33 0.01 6.38 6.88
C SER A 33 1.34 5.63 6.81
N GLN A 34 1.51 4.56 7.58
CA GLN A 34 2.73 3.76 7.55
C GLN A 34 2.98 3.09 6.20
N ALA A 35 1.92 2.65 5.52
CA ALA A 35 2.03 2.08 4.18
C ALA A 35 2.44 3.15 3.16
N LEU A 36 1.86 4.36 3.24
CA LEU A 36 2.21 5.50 2.39
C LEU A 36 3.66 5.96 2.61
N ASP A 37 4.11 6.04 3.86
CA ASP A 37 5.51 6.37 4.19
C ASP A 37 6.47 5.34 3.58
N ALA A 38 6.12 4.06 3.65
CA ALA A 38 6.91 3.00 3.01
C ALA A 38 6.91 3.11 1.48
N ILE A 39 5.78 3.45 0.86
CA ILE A 39 5.69 3.67 -0.59
C ILE A 39 6.55 4.86 -1.02
N GLU A 40 6.54 5.96 -0.27
CA GLU A 40 7.36 7.14 -0.54
C GLU A 40 8.86 6.81 -0.46
N GLU A 41 9.25 5.98 0.52
CA GLU A 41 10.63 5.52 0.68
C GLU A 41 11.07 4.54 -0.42
N LEU A 42 10.20 3.61 -0.83
CA LEU A 42 10.51 2.56 -1.80
C LEU A 42 10.38 3.01 -3.27
N LYS A 43 9.62 4.09 -3.52
CA LYS A 43 9.43 4.73 -4.83
C LYS A 43 9.01 3.77 -5.97
N PRO A 44 8.00 2.91 -5.79
CA PRO A 44 7.48 2.12 -6.92
C PRO A 44 6.82 3.04 -7.96
N LYS A 45 6.71 2.60 -9.21
CA LYS A 45 5.92 3.32 -10.23
C LYS A 45 4.42 3.30 -9.92
N ARG A 46 3.94 2.20 -9.33
CA ARG A 46 2.56 2.04 -8.83
C ARG A 46 2.55 1.21 -7.55
N ALA A 47 1.74 1.62 -6.57
CA ALA A 47 1.50 0.86 -5.35
C ALA A 47 0.02 0.45 -5.26
N ILE A 48 -0.23 -0.76 -4.78
CA ILE A 48 -1.57 -1.31 -4.59
C ILE A 48 -1.70 -1.79 -3.15
N LEU A 49 -2.61 -1.18 -2.41
CA LEU A 49 -2.86 -1.47 -1.02
C LEU A 49 -3.86 -2.62 -0.89
N THR A 50 -3.51 -3.66 -0.14
CA THR A 50 -4.34 -4.84 0.13
C THR A 50 -4.52 -5.05 1.64
N HIS A 51 -5.26 -6.10 2.02
CA HIS A 51 -5.55 -6.44 3.42
C HIS A 51 -6.17 -5.25 4.20
N ILE A 52 -7.10 -4.57 3.52
CA ILE A 52 -7.86 -3.45 4.07
C ILE A 52 -8.97 -3.97 4.99
N ASN A 53 -9.43 -3.15 5.93
CA ASN A 53 -10.56 -3.50 6.80
C ASN A 53 -11.83 -2.73 6.39
N HIS A 54 -12.94 -3.07 7.05
CA HIS A 54 -14.25 -2.47 6.80
C HIS A 54 -14.34 -0.95 7.05
N LYS A 55 -13.32 -0.32 7.67
CA LYS A 55 -13.28 1.14 7.84
C LYS A 55 -12.84 1.84 6.55
N PHE A 56 -12.25 1.12 5.58
CA PHE A 56 -11.94 1.65 4.27
C PHE A 56 -13.16 1.49 3.37
N GLU A 57 -13.96 2.55 3.28
CA GLU A 57 -14.93 2.67 2.19
C GLU A 57 -14.13 2.88 0.89
N HIS A 58 -14.20 1.91 -0.01
CA HIS A 58 -13.27 1.79 -1.14
C HIS A 58 -13.29 3.04 -2.02
N GLY A 59 -14.47 3.50 -2.44
CA GLY A 59 -14.59 4.62 -3.37
C GLY A 59 -14.08 5.94 -2.78
N LYS A 60 -14.48 6.23 -1.54
CA LYS A 60 -14.04 7.43 -0.82
C LYS A 60 -12.53 7.43 -0.65
N ILE A 61 -11.96 6.36 -0.11
CA ILE A 61 -10.52 6.33 0.18
C ILE A 61 -9.71 6.32 -1.11
N SER A 62 -10.11 5.59 -2.14
CA SER A 62 -9.45 5.63 -3.45
C SER A 62 -9.37 7.04 -4.03
N SER A 63 -10.38 7.90 -3.78
CA SER A 63 -10.36 9.30 -4.24
C SER A 63 -9.43 10.23 -3.45
N GLU A 64 -9.04 9.83 -2.24
CA GLU A 64 -8.18 10.59 -1.32
C GLU A 64 -6.71 10.14 -1.39
N LEU A 65 -6.43 8.99 -2.03
CA LEU A 65 -5.07 8.45 -2.14
C LEU A 65 -4.19 9.30 -3.07
N PRO A 66 -2.86 9.34 -2.82
CA PRO A 66 -1.92 9.97 -3.72
C PRO A 66 -1.92 9.32 -5.11
N VAL A 67 -1.53 10.10 -6.12
CA VAL A 67 -1.35 9.59 -7.49
C VAL A 67 -0.37 8.41 -7.49
N GLY A 68 -0.77 7.32 -8.16
CA GLY A 68 0.04 6.10 -8.24
C GLY A 68 -0.19 5.11 -7.10
N VAL A 69 -1.11 5.39 -6.17
CA VAL A 69 -1.52 4.47 -5.10
C VAL A 69 -2.99 4.11 -5.25
N ASP A 70 -3.29 2.82 -5.34
CA ASP A 70 -4.66 2.31 -5.47
C ASP A 70 -5.02 1.38 -4.31
N LEU A 71 -6.31 1.28 -3.99
CA LEU A 71 -6.83 0.17 -3.19
C LEU A 71 -7.11 -1.04 -4.09
N ALA A 72 -6.61 -2.20 -3.70
CA ALA A 72 -6.96 -3.47 -4.33
C ALA A 72 -8.48 -3.75 -4.20
N TYR A 73 -8.98 -4.58 -5.10
CA TYR A 73 -10.32 -5.14 -5.04
C TYR A 73 -10.28 -6.62 -5.47
N ASP A 74 -11.29 -7.38 -5.06
CA ASP A 74 -11.36 -8.80 -5.35
C ASP A 74 -11.48 -9.03 -6.87
N GLY A 75 -10.60 -9.88 -7.40
CA GLY A 75 -10.52 -10.14 -8.85
C GLY A 75 -9.70 -9.13 -9.65
N MET A 76 -9.06 -8.16 -9.00
CA MET A 76 -8.15 -7.22 -9.67
C MET A 76 -7.06 -7.98 -10.44
N THR A 77 -6.96 -7.67 -11.74
CA THR A 77 -5.92 -8.21 -12.63
C THR A 77 -4.97 -7.09 -13.03
N ILE A 78 -3.69 -7.42 -13.10
CA ILE A 78 -2.61 -6.46 -13.37
C ILE A 78 -1.69 -7.10 -14.40
N GLU A 79 -1.35 -6.35 -15.44
CA GLU A 79 -0.34 -6.75 -16.42
C GLU A 79 1.03 -6.24 -15.96
N CYS A 80 2.04 -7.10 -16.04
CA CYS A 80 3.40 -6.86 -15.59
C CYS A 80 4.38 -7.08 -16.75
#